data_AF-V5GKK7-F1
#
_entry.id   AF-V5GKK7-F1
#
_cell.length_a   1.000
_cell.length_b   1.000
_cell.length_c   1.000
_cell.angle_alpha   90.00
_cell.angle_beta   90.00
_cell.angle_gamma   90.00
#
_symmetry.space_group_name_H-M   'P 1'
#
loop_
_entity.id
_entity.type
_entity.pdbx_description
1 polymer ?
#
loop_
_entity_poly.entity_id
_entity_poly.type
_entity_poly.pdbx_seq_one_letter_code
_entity_poly.pdbx_strand_id
1 'polypeptide(L)'
;MEPNVNLWTYLFVLCNCFVWGSFSSEKLMAELQLADMELADACNELSKALRSGVLHGDFNEKIAADKAYGSLLTEETKNLKEYEYIPQEIERNYTFLLKPGDGLLPEEEWNMLVSYHNDNEEIESIVKVPCSNNTEGCLFTKGEYQNILRTSRDVDLLNSTWFSWQHVFGASSVEYSTVLELTKKAASLNEFEDVASYWEYLNDFSGAYAKAREFWEEIKPLYLKLHRFVRTRLNNYYKINETVEIPVFLLGSNFGNDWSYIADIILPHPQLHYDVETFLKYKSLREVYILAENLTHATSLGTLGEKFWNNSRFNMTYCEPHIFSFCADEYSEVYDCDEPSWVTYLDAHETAFRIALRNQDYSSLMRQNLRYSGVDEAIAALGPLFAIESMHYHGIKTVADVTDESVKMTKLLLVALRFLPQLPYYLAADEWRLQELDVPSANVAAYWWKVRNEYQGIKSVSGAERDFLRDEYITSNKPYIRWVIRSVVLLFEII
;
A
#
# COMPACT_ATOMS: atom_id res chain seq x y z
N MET A 1 64.64 -17.76 28.00
CA MET A 1 63.32 -18.05 28.61
C MET A 1 62.28 -17.52 27.64
N GLU A 2 61.81 -18.35 26.73
CA GLU A 2 60.64 -18.08 25.89
C GLU A 2 59.81 -19.37 25.90
N PRO A 3 58.50 -19.33 26.16
CA PRO A 3 57.69 -20.52 26.22
C PRO A 3 57.34 -20.97 24.80
N ASN A 4 57.69 -22.21 24.48
CA ASN A 4 57.23 -22.93 23.29
C ASN A 4 55.71 -23.11 23.38
N VAL A 5 54.94 -22.20 22.78
CA VAL A 5 53.49 -22.36 22.63
C VAL A 5 53.26 -23.41 21.55
N ASN A 6 52.63 -24.51 21.94
CA ASN A 6 52.57 -25.76 21.21
C ASN A 6 51.72 -25.61 19.93
N LEU A 7 52.26 -25.94 18.75
CA LEU A 7 51.53 -25.91 17.47
C LEU A 7 50.26 -26.78 17.51
N TRP A 8 50.29 -27.84 18.34
CA TRP A 8 49.16 -28.72 18.62
C TRP A 8 48.02 -28.04 19.37
N THR A 9 48.30 -27.10 20.28
CA THR A 9 47.24 -26.33 20.95
C THR A 9 46.52 -25.39 19.98
N TYR A 10 47.23 -24.78 19.03
CA TYR A 10 46.59 -23.98 17.97
C TYR A 10 45.73 -24.84 17.03
N LEU A 11 46.23 -26.01 16.62
CA LEU A 11 45.45 -26.94 15.80
C LEU A 11 44.23 -27.52 16.53
N PHE A 12 44.34 -27.81 17.83
CA PHE A 12 43.21 -28.30 18.64
C PHE A 12 42.16 -27.21 18.86
N VAL A 13 42.59 -25.97 19.12
CA VAL A 13 41.68 -24.82 19.27
C VAL A 13 41.01 -24.51 17.93
N LEU A 14 41.75 -24.48 16.82
CA LEU A 14 41.18 -24.26 15.49
C LEU A 14 40.20 -25.37 15.08
N CYS A 15 40.51 -26.64 15.39
CA CYS A 15 39.63 -27.76 15.07
C CYS A 15 38.36 -27.77 15.96
N ASN A 16 38.48 -27.44 17.25
CA ASN A 16 37.29 -27.28 18.11
C ASN A 16 36.47 -26.05 17.71
N CYS A 17 37.08 -24.92 17.38
CA CYS A 17 36.35 -23.76 16.86
C CYS A 17 35.63 -24.07 15.54
N PHE A 18 36.23 -24.87 14.65
CA PHE A 18 35.58 -25.27 13.40
C PHE A 18 34.38 -26.20 13.62
N VAL A 19 34.51 -27.19 14.50
CA VAL A 19 33.43 -28.16 14.79
C VAL A 19 32.29 -27.51 15.58
N TRP A 20 32.60 -26.60 16.50
CA TRP A 20 31.58 -25.85 17.24
C TRP A 20 30.89 -24.80 16.34
N GLY A 21 31.65 -24.13 15.46
CA GLY A 21 31.11 -23.20 14.48
C GLY A 21 30.17 -23.88 13.47
N SER A 22 30.51 -25.10 12.99
CA SER A 22 29.63 -25.84 12.08
C SER A 22 28.35 -26.33 12.75
N PHE A 23 28.42 -26.80 14.00
CA PHE A 23 27.24 -27.27 14.73
C PHE A 23 26.30 -26.12 15.12
N SER A 24 26.85 -24.97 15.54
CA SER A 24 26.06 -23.77 15.81
C SER A 24 25.35 -23.25 14.56
N SER A 25 26.01 -23.34 13.40
CA SER A 25 25.44 -22.95 12.11
C SER A 25 24.28 -23.85 11.68
N GLU A 26 24.40 -25.17 11.83
CA GLU A 26 23.32 -26.12 11.50
C GLU A 26 22.10 -25.90 12.40
N LYS A 27 22.31 -25.65 13.69
CA LYS A 27 21.21 -25.34 14.61
C LYS A 27 20.49 -24.06 14.22
N LEU A 28 21.23 -22.98 13.95
CA LEU A 28 20.66 -21.70 13.54
C LEU A 28 19.83 -21.83 12.24
N MET A 29 20.33 -22.58 11.26
CA MET A 29 19.58 -22.88 10.04
C MET A 29 18.23 -23.55 10.34
N ALA A 30 18.22 -24.52 11.26
CA ALA A 30 16.99 -25.20 11.66
C ALA A 30 16.01 -24.26 12.38
N GLU A 31 16.50 -23.39 13.28
CA GLU A 31 15.66 -22.38 13.94
C GLU A 31 15.03 -21.43 12.91
N LEU A 32 15.80 -20.94 11.93
CA LEU A 32 15.27 -20.06 10.89
C LEU A 32 14.23 -20.76 10.01
N GLN A 33 14.39 -22.06 9.74
CA GLN A 33 13.39 -22.85 9.02
C GLN A 33 12.11 -23.03 9.83
N LEU A 34 12.23 -23.26 11.15
CA LEU A 34 11.08 -23.32 12.06
C LEU A 34 10.35 -21.98 12.08
N ALA A 35 11.07 -20.87 12.23
CA ALA A 35 10.52 -19.53 12.21
C ALA A 35 9.76 -19.23 10.90
N ASP A 36 10.30 -19.63 9.74
CA ASP A 36 9.60 -19.46 8.46
C ASP A 36 8.29 -20.26 8.41
N MET A 37 8.25 -21.47 8.97
CA MET A 37 7.00 -22.26 9.05
C MET A 37 5.98 -21.62 10.00
N GLU A 38 6.41 -21.12 11.15
CA GLU A 38 5.53 -20.44 12.10
C GLU A 38 4.99 -19.12 11.54
N LEU A 39 5.81 -18.38 10.80
CA LEU A 39 5.37 -17.20 10.05
C LEU A 39 4.36 -17.57 8.95
N ALA A 40 4.50 -18.73 8.32
CA ALA A 40 3.54 -19.22 7.33
C ALA A 40 2.18 -19.51 7.96
N ASP A 41 2.16 -20.18 9.11
CA ASP A 41 0.95 -20.46 9.88
C ASP A 41 0.30 -19.18 10.39
N ALA A 42 1.09 -18.25 10.95
CA ALA A 42 0.59 -16.96 11.41
C ALA A 42 0.00 -16.13 10.26
N CYS A 43 0.64 -16.11 9.09
CA CYS A 43 0.11 -15.49 7.87
C CYS A 43 -1.26 -16.07 7.48
N ASN A 44 -1.43 -17.39 7.57
CA ASN A 44 -2.72 -18.04 7.32
C ASN A 44 -3.78 -17.59 8.33
N GLU A 45 -3.46 -17.55 9.63
CA GLU A 45 -4.40 -17.12 10.67
C GLU A 45 -4.78 -15.65 10.53
N LEU A 46 -3.83 -14.76 10.24
CA LEU A 46 -4.07 -13.35 9.94
C LEU A 46 -5.02 -13.19 8.74
N SER A 47 -4.78 -13.93 7.66
CA SER A 47 -5.65 -13.91 6.48
C SER A 47 -7.05 -14.45 6.75
N LYS A 48 -7.18 -15.51 7.56
CA LYS A 48 -8.50 -16.03 7.98
C LYS A 48 -9.27 -15.00 8.81
N ALA A 49 -8.59 -14.37 9.76
CA ALA A 49 -9.17 -13.40 10.68
C ALA A 49 -9.58 -12.11 9.95
N LEU A 50 -8.74 -11.60 9.05
CA LEU A 50 -9.09 -10.47 8.16
C LEU A 50 -10.30 -10.81 7.29
N ARG A 51 -10.34 -12.01 6.72
CA ARG A 51 -11.49 -12.47 5.90
C ARG A 51 -12.77 -12.53 6.71
N SER A 52 -12.70 -13.02 7.95
CA SER A 52 -13.83 -13.04 8.89
C SER A 52 -14.33 -11.62 9.17
N GLY A 53 -13.40 -10.69 9.49
CA GLY A 53 -13.73 -9.29 9.75
C GLY A 53 -14.36 -8.57 8.56
N VAL A 54 -13.81 -8.72 7.35
CA VAL A 54 -14.38 -8.14 6.13
C VAL A 54 -15.78 -8.70 5.82
N LEU A 55 -16.05 -9.98 6.10
CA LEU A 55 -17.35 -10.59 5.85
C LEU A 55 -18.42 -10.20 6.87
N HIS A 56 -18.03 -10.08 8.15
CA HIS A 56 -18.96 -9.95 9.26
C HIS A 56 -19.01 -8.54 9.87
N GLY A 57 -18.06 -7.67 9.56
CA GLY A 57 -17.93 -6.34 10.16
C GLY A 57 -17.53 -6.39 11.63
N ASP A 58 -16.78 -7.42 12.05
CA ASP A 58 -16.28 -7.61 13.41
C ASP A 58 -14.80 -7.97 13.38
N PHE A 59 -13.96 -7.08 13.89
CA PHE A 59 -12.51 -7.19 13.78
C PHE A 59 -11.85 -7.80 15.03
N ASN A 60 -12.62 -8.31 16.00
CA ASN A 60 -12.08 -8.91 17.22
C ASN A 60 -11.13 -10.10 16.94
N GLU A 61 -11.48 -10.96 15.99
CA GLU A 61 -10.61 -12.08 15.58
C GLU A 61 -9.32 -11.57 14.94
N LYS A 62 -9.41 -10.51 14.11
CA LYS A 62 -8.24 -9.89 13.47
C LYS A 62 -7.30 -9.27 14.51
N ILE A 63 -7.86 -8.51 15.46
CA ILE A 63 -7.12 -7.94 16.59
C ILE A 63 -6.40 -9.05 17.38
N ALA A 64 -7.08 -10.17 17.67
CA ALA A 64 -6.46 -11.28 18.38
C ALA A 64 -5.30 -11.92 17.59
N ALA A 65 -5.47 -12.11 16.29
CA ALA A 65 -4.44 -12.67 15.41
C ALA A 65 -3.22 -11.74 15.28
N ASP A 66 -3.43 -10.43 15.11
CA ASP A 66 -2.36 -9.42 15.08
C ASP A 66 -1.58 -9.35 16.41
N LYS A 67 -2.28 -9.45 17.55
CA LYS A 67 -1.64 -9.52 18.87
C LYS A 67 -0.77 -10.77 19.02
N ALA A 68 -1.28 -11.92 18.60
CA ALA A 68 -0.52 -13.16 18.60
C ALA A 68 0.71 -13.09 17.68
N TYR A 69 0.59 -12.41 16.54
CA TYR A 69 1.69 -12.20 15.61
C TYR A 69 2.84 -11.38 16.23
N GLY A 70 2.54 -10.31 16.96
CA GLY A 70 3.59 -9.55 17.68
C GLY A 70 4.31 -10.39 18.74
N SER A 71 3.57 -11.23 19.47
CA SER A 71 4.16 -12.17 20.45
C SER A 71 5.09 -13.17 19.77
N LEU A 72 4.70 -13.73 18.64
CA LEU A 72 5.53 -14.63 17.84
C LEU A 72 6.85 -13.94 17.45
N LEU A 73 6.79 -12.73 16.89
CA LEU A 73 7.99 -11.99 16.48
C LEU A 73 8.94 -11.70 17.66
N THR A 74 8.38 -11.39 18.82
CA THR A 74 9.16 -11.15 20.05
C THR A 74 9.84 -12.43 20.55
N GLU A 75 9.14 -13.56 20.50
CA GLU A 75 9.68 -14.87 20.87
C GLU A 75 10.82 -15.28 19.93
N GLU A 76 10.61 -15.19 18.62
CA GLU A 76 11.62 -15.52 17.61
C GLU A 76 12.86 -14.63 17.74
N THR A 77 12.67 -13.33 17.96
CA THR A 77 13.78 -12.40 18.23
C THR A 77 14.60 -12.86 19.44
N LYS A 78 13.93 -13.28 20.52
CA LYS A 78 14.59 -13.72 21.76
C LYS A 78 15.38 -15.01 21.54
N ASN A 79 14.82 -15.97 20.81
CA ASN A 79 15.46 -17.25 20.50
C ASN A 79 16.73 -17.05 19.66
N LEU A 80 16.74 -16.05 18.77
CA LEU A 80 17.85 -15.78 17.86
C LEU A 80 18.99 -14.93 18.46
N LYS A 81 18.74 -14.18 19.54
CA LYS A 81 19.75 -13.32 20.19
C LYS A 81 20.94 -14.06 20.79
N GLU A 82 20.81 -15.35 21.05
CA GLU A 82 21.86 -16.16 21.70
C GLU A 82 22.99 -16.58 20.73
N TYR A 83 22.80 -16.42 19.41
CA TYR A 83 23.77 -16.86 18.41
C TYR A 83 24.82 -15.77 18.12
N GLU A 84 26.11 -16.09 18.33
CA GLU A 84 27.21 -15.15 18.08
C GLU A 84 27.84 -15.27 16.67
N TYR A 85 27.82 -16.47 16.09
CA TYR A 85 28.37 -16.74 14.76
C TYR A 85 27.26 -16.95 13.73
N ILE A 86 27.15 -16.01 12.79
CA ILE A 86 26.11 -15.99 11.77
C ILE A 86 26.75 -16.21 10.39
N PRO A 87 26.42 -17.30 9.68
CA PRO A 87 26.85 -17.50 8.30
C PRO A 87 26.27 -16.44 7.36
N GLN A 88 27.09 -15.96 6.43
CA GLN A 88 26.71 -14.92 5.47
C GLN A 88 25.48 -15.29 4.63
N GLU A 89 25.29 -16.58 4.35
CA GLU A 89 24.18 -17.10 3.54
C GLU A 89 22.81 -16.88 4.18
N ILE A 90 22.75 -16.86 5.52
CA ILE A 90 21.52 -16.69 6.30
C ILE A 90 21.47 -15.39 7.11
N GLU A 91 22.56 -14.64 7.11
CA GLU A 91 22.71 -13.36 7.82
C GLU A 91 21.54 -12.42 7.55
N ARG A 92 21.05 -12.37 6.30
CA ARG A 92 19.92 -11.53 5.93
C ARG A 92 18.62 -11.94 6.62
N ASN A 93 18.24 -13.21 6.53
CA ASN A 93 17.02 -13.74 7.15
C ASN A 93 17.09 -13.63 8.68
N TYR A 94 18.26 -13.95 9.25
CA TYR A 94 18.55 -13.75 10.66
C TYR A 94 18.34 -12.29 11.10
N THR A 95 18.87 -11.34 10.33
CA THR A 95 18.74 -9.90 10.62
C THR A 95 17.29 -9.42 10.54
N PHE A 96 16.47 -10.04 9.67
CA PHE A 96 15.06 -9.71 9.55
C PHE A 96 14.25 -10.07 10.79
N LEU A 97 14.50 -11.25 11.37
CA LEU A 97 13.86 -11.67 12.60
C LEU A 97 14.45 -10.99 13.85
N LEU A 98 15.72 -10.60 13.85
CA LEU A 98 16.28 -9.82 14.96
C LEU A 98 15.71 -8.40 15.04
N LYS A 99 15.35 -7.83 13.88
CA LYS A 99 14.80 -6.49 13.74
C LYS A 99 13.51 -6.54 12.91
N PRO A 100 12.42 -7.08 13.50
CA PRO A 100 11.14 -7.27 12.82
C PRO A 100 10.31 -5.97 12.77
N GLY A 101 10.83 -4.85 13.27
CA GLY A 101 10.14 -3.57 13.26
C GLY A 101 9.23 -3.38 14.46
N ASP A 102 7.98 -2.95 14.21
CA ASP A 102 7.02 -2.58 15.26
C ASP A 102 6.64 -3.78 16.15
N GLY A 103 6.87 -5.01 15.69
CA GLY A 103 6.69 -6.24 16.47
C GLY A 103 7.60 -6.35 17.70
N LEU A 104 8.61 -5.48 17.87
CA LEU A 104 9.41 -5.39 19.10
C LEU A 104 8.80 -4.48 20.17
N LEU A 105 7.74 -3.73 19.87
CA LEU A 105 7.05 -2.91 20.86
C LEU A 105 6.62 -3.78 22.06
N PRO A 106 6.68 -3.26 23.30
CA PRO A 106 6.18 -4.03 24.44
C PRO A 106 4.67 -4.29 24.29
N GLU A 107 4.20 -5.33 24.96
CA GLU A 107 2.85 -5.89 24.75
C GLU A 107 1.73 -4.84 24.85
N GLU A 108 1.80 -3.91 25.80
CA GLU A 108 0.79 -2.86 25.97
C GLU A 108 0.75 -1.90 24.77
N GLU A 109 1.91 -1.43 24.30
CA GLU A 109 2.02 -0.54 23.16
C GLU A 109 1.73 -1.23 21.82
N TRP A 110 2.14 -2.49 21.64
CA TRP A 110 1.76 -3.30 20.48
C TRP A 110 0.24 -3.47 20.42
N ASN A 111 -0.37 -3.84 21.54
CA ASN A 111 -1.82 -3.99 21.64
C ASN A 111 -2.56 -2.68 21.34
N MET A 112 -2.01 -1.54 21.76
CA MET A 112 -2.55 -0.22 21.44
C MET A 112 -2.50 0.06 19.94
N LEU A 113 -1.36 -0.17 19.28
CA LEU A 113 -1.21 0.04 17.84
C LEU A 113 -2.17 -0.85 17.04
N VAL A 114 -2.21 -2.14 17.38
CA VAL A 114 -3.07 -3.14 16.73
C VAL A 114 -4.54 -2.78 16.88
N SER A 115 -4.99 -2.49 18.10
CA SER A 115 -6.38 -2.10 18.34
C SER A 115 -6.71 -0.79 17.62
N TYR A 116 -5.83 0.21 17.66
CA TYR A 116 -6.06 1.49 17.00
C TYR A 116 -6.28 1.34 15.49
N HIS A 117 -5.41 0.64 14.78
CA HIS A 117 -5.55 0.45 13.33
C HIS A 117 -6.82 -0.34 12.99
N ASN A 118 -7.06 -1.45 13.68
CA ASN A 118 -8.23 -2.30 13.43
C ASN A 118 -9.55 -1.61 13.75
N ASP A 119 -9.62 -0.82 14.83
CA ASP A 119 -10.81 -0.05 15.18
C ASP A 119 -11.15 0.98 14.08
N ASN A 120 -10.14 1.63 13.49
CA ASN A 120 -10.37 2.58 12.38
C ASN A 120 -10.86 1.86 11.11
N GLU A 121 -10.32 0.69 10.79
CA GLU A 121 -10.77 -0.12 9.65
C GLU A 121 -12.19 -0.66 9.88
N GLU A 122 -12.50 -1.12 11.09
CA GLU A 122 -13.85 -1.57 11.45
C GLU A 122 -14.85 -0.42 11.30
N ILE A 123 -14.56 0.76 11.86
CA ILE A 123 -15.39 1.96 11.71
C ILE A 123 -15.65 2.23 10.22
N GLU A 124 -14.63 2.19 9.38
CA GLU A 124 -14.80 2.43 7.95
C GLU A 124 -15.72 1.40 7.28
N SER A 125 -15.66 0.14 7.72
CA SER A 125 -16.48 -0.94 7.16
C SER A 125 -17.96 -0.87 7.56
N ILE A 126 -18.27 -0.41 8.78
CA ILE A 126 -19.63 -0.42 9.33
C ILE A 126 -20.35 0.93 9.21
N VAL A 127 -19.60 2.03 9.08
CA VAL A 127 -20.14 3.38 9.08
C VAL A 127 -21.11 3.59 7.93
N LYS A 128 -22.21 4.28 8.26
CA LYS A 128 -23.14 4.81 7.28
C LYS A 128 -23.31 6.31 7.47
N VAL A 129 -23.21 7.05 6.39
CA VAL A 129 -23.19 8.52 6.40
C VAL A 129 -24.52 9.06 5.89
N PRO A 130 -25.13 10.06 6.54
CA PRO A 130 -26.38 10.63 6.05
C PRO A 130 -26.23 11.20 4.64
N CYS A 131 -27.25 10.96 3.81
CA CYS A 131 -27.32 11.57 2.49
C CYS A 131 -27.52 13.10 2.58
N SER A 132 -27.03 13.82 1.57
CA SER A 132 -27.24 15.26 1.46
C SER A 132 -28.74 15.61 1.44
N ASN A 133 -29.13 16.64 2.20
CA ASN A 133 -30.49 17.16 2.45
C ASN A 133 -31.29 16.63 3.66
N ASN A 134 -30.69 15.96 4.65
CA ASN A 134 -31.39 15.58 5.90
C ASN A 134 -32.69 14.79 5.66
N THR A 135 -32.80 14.07 4.53
CA THR A 135 -33.91 13.15 4.30
C THR A 135 -33.81 12.05 5.34
N GLU A 136 -34.74 12.04 6.30
CA GLU A 136 -34.81 11.03 7.36
C GLU A 136 -34.72 9.62 6.74
N GLY A 137 -33.71 8.85 7.15
CA GLY A 137 -33.52 7.46 6.75
C GLY A 137 -32.63 7.21 5.54
N CYS A 138 -32.06 8.22 4.89
CA CYS A 138 -31.09 8.02 3.81
C CYS A 138 -29.65 7.97 4.37
N LEU A 139 -29.00 6.82 4.23
CA LEU A 139 -27.65 6.56 4.74
C LEU A 139 -26.81 5.87 3.64
N PHE A 140 -25.66 6.45 3.28
CA PHE A 140 -24.70 5.86 2.35
C PHE A 140 -23.73 4.92 3.08
N THR A 141 -23.60 3.72 2.55
CA THR A 141 -22.52 2.77 2.84
C THR A 141 -21.18 3.23 2.23
N LYS A 142 -20.06 2.57 2.61
CA LYS A 142 -18.73 2.80 2.00
C LYS A 142 -18.75 2.68 0.47
N GLY A 143 -19.41 1.64 -0.05
CA GLY A 143 -19.53 1.42 -1.49
C GLY A 143 -20.34 2.52 -2.20
N GLU A 144 -21.46 2.95 -1.61
CA GLU A 144 -22.25 4.06 -2.17
C GLU A 144 -21.47 5.38 -2.13
N TYR A 145 -20.74 5.63 -1.04
CA TYR A 145 -19.86 6.78 -0.91
C TYR A 145 -18.79 6.83 -2.01
N GLN A 146 -18.03 5.73 -2.18
CA GLN A 146 -17.01 5.63 -3.23
C GLN A 146 -17.64 5.78 -4.62
N ASN A 147 -18.79 5.16 -4.86
CA ASN A 147 -19.47 5.26 -6.14
C ASN A 147 -19.93 6.70 -6.43
N ILE A 148 -20.41 7.44 -5.43
CA ILE A 148 -20.74 8.86 -5.58
C ILE A 148 -19.50 9.67 -5.94
N LEU A 149 -18.37 9.49 -5.25
CA LEU A 149 -17.13 10.19 -5.60
C LEU A 149 -16.69 9.87 -7.03
N ARG A 150 -16.74 8.60 -7.42
CA ARG A 150 -16.32 8.13 -8.74
C ARG A 150 -17.20 8.67 -9.87
N THR A 151 -18.52 8.64 -9.71
CA THR A 151 -19.47 8.82 -10.82
C THR A 151 -20.22 10.16 -10.79
N SER A 152 -20.42 10.75 -9.62
CA SER A 152 -21.12 12.02 -9.51
C SER A 152 -20.31 13.15 -10.13
N ARG A 153 -21.01 14.10 -10.72
CA ARG A 153 -20.47 15.34 -11.27
C ARG A 153 -21.22 16.56 -10.71
N ASP A 154 -21.89 16.36 -9.57
CA ASP A 154 -22.55 17.43 -8.81
C ASP A 154 -21.61 17.90 -7.70
N VAL A 155 -21.17 19.15 -7.79
CA VAL A 155 -20.20 19.76 -6.86
C VAL A 155 -20.72 19.77 -5.42
N ASP A 156 -21.99 20.09 -5.21
CA ASP A 156 -22.58 20.22 -3.88
C ASP A 156 -22.76 18.83 -3.24
N LEU A 157 -23.19 17.85 -4.04
CA LEU A 157 -23.26 16.46 -3.61
C LEU A 157 -21.87 15.92 -3.25
N LEU A 158 -20.88 16.07 -4.13
CA LEU A 158 -19.50 15.61 -3.89
C LEU A 158 -18.91 16.23 -2.61
N ASN A 159 -19.07 17.54 -2.44
CA ASN A 159 -18.58 18.26 -1.26
C ASN A 159 -19.25 17.75 0.02
N SER A 160 -20.59 17.76 0.05
CA SER A 160 -21.34 17.35 1.25
C SER A 160 -21.13 15.88 1.61
N THR A 161 -21.08 14.99 0.61
CA THR A 161 -20.79 13.56 0.80
C THR A 161 -19.37 13.33 1.32
N TRP A 162 -18.37 13.96 0.69
CA TRP A 162 -16.98 13.83 1.14
C TRP A 162 -16.77 14.38 2.56
N PHE A 163 -17.28 15.59 2.83
CA PHE A 163 -17.16 16.23 4.13
C PHE A 163 -17.84 15.40 5.23
N SER A 164 -19.08 14.97 5.01
CA SER A 164 -19.82 14.18 6.00
C SER A 164 -19.12 12.86 6.28
N TRP A 165 -18.53 12.24 5.26
CA TRP A 165 -17.76 11.01 5.44
C TRP A 165 -16.54 11.22 6.33
N GLN A 166 -15.73 12.25 6.08
CA GLN A 166 -14.56 12.51 6.93
C GLN A 166 -14.94 12.89 8.37
N HIS A 167 -16.13 13.45 8.59
CA HIS A 167 -16.57 13.86 9.92
C HIS A 167 -16.94 12.68 10.84
N VAL A 168 -17.15 11.49 10.29
CA VAL A 168 -17.43 10.30 11.11
C VAL A 168 -16.17 9.77 11.80
N PHE A 169 -14.99 10.09 11.26
CA PHE A 169 -13.71 9.66 11.79
C PHE A 169 -13.17 10.71 12.76
N GLY A 170 -12.64 10.25 13.90
CA GLY A 170 -12.15 11.13 14.97
C GLY A 170 -12.77 10.88 16.34
N ALA A 171 -13.67 9.90 16.45
CA ALA A 171 -14.20 9.42 17.73
C ALA A 171 -13.28 8.37 18.43
N SER A 172 -12.10 8.07 17.87
CA SER A 172 -11.16 7.15 18.50
C SER A 172 -10.78 7.66 19.89
N SER A 173 -10.71 6.73 20.86
CA SER A 173 -10.31 7.04 22.23
C SER A 173 -8.84 7.40 22.36
N VAL A 174 -8.03 7.03 21.36
CA VAL A 174 -6.60 7.29 21.31
C VAL A 174 -6.34 8.39 20.28
N GLU A 175 -5.63 9.44 20.70
CA GLU A 175 -5.17 10.48 19.78
C GLU A 175 -4.07 9.93 18.87
N TYR A 176 -4.12 10.30 17.58
CA TYR A 176 -3.16 9.82 16.58
C TYR A 176 -1.70 10.11 16.94
N SER A 177 -1.42 11.26 17.58
CA SER A 177 -0.06 11.61 18.01
C SER A 177 0.54 10.59 18.97
N THR A 178 -0.27 9.98 19.85
CA THR A 178 0.18 8.90 20.74
C THR A 178 0.62 7.67 19.96
N VAL A 179 -0.14 7.30 18.92
CA VAL A 179 0.16 6.16 18.05
C VAL A 179 1.39 6.41 17.19
N LEU A 180 1.54 7.63 16.67
CA LEU A 180 2.69 8.05 15.90
C LEU A 180 3.99 8.00 16.73
N GLU A 181 3.95 8.43 18.00
CA GLU A 181 5.13 8.35 18.89
C GLU A 181 5.62 6.91 19.14
N LEU A 182 4.77 5.89 18.97
CA LEU A 182 5.20 4.49 19.05
C LEU A 182 6.25 4.17 17.99
N THR A 183 6.24 4.84 16.84
CA THR A 183 7.24 4.64 15.79
C THR A 183 8.66 5.01 16.25
N LYS A 184 8.83 6.07 17.05
CA LYS A 184 10.15 6.39 17.64
C LYS A 184 10.62 5.30 18.58
N LYS A 185 9.71 4.75 19.38
CA LYS A 185 10.02 3.65 20.30
C LYS A 185 10.41 2.40 19.52
N ALA A 186 9.67 2.05 18.48
CA ALA A 186 10.01 0.94 17.59
C ALA A 186 11.37 1.13 16.92
N ALA A 187 11.67 2.33 16.41
CA ALA A 187 12.99 2.65 15.84
C ALA A 187 14.13 2.41 16.84
N SER A 188 14.00 2.92 18.07
CA SER A 188 15.00 2.72 19.12
C SER A 188 15.17 1.25 19.51
N LEU A 189 14.07 0.47 19.59
CA LEU A 189 14.12 -0.96 19.90
C LEU A 189 14.77 -1.79 18.79
N ASN A 190 14.70 -1.32 17.54
CA ASN A 190 15.40 -1.88 16.39
C ASN A 190 16.82 -1.30 16.20
N GLU A 191 17.31 -0.52 17.17
CA GLU A 191 18.64 0.10 17.20
C GLU A 191 18.87 1.17 16.12
N PHE A 192 17.85 1.94 15.79
CA PHE A 192 17.95 3.12 14.94
C PHE A 192 17.81 4.40 15.77
N GLU A 193 18.63 5.41 15.44
CA GLU A 193 18.63 6.70 16.13
C GLU A 193 17.42 7.56 15.73
N ASP A 194 16.91 7.37 14.51
CA ASP A 194 15.81 8.15 13.95
C ASP A 194 14.84 7.28 13.13
N VAL A 195 13.61 7.77 12.99
CA VAL A 195 12.52 7.05 12.31
C VAL A 195 12.73 6.97 10.80
N ALA A 196 13.40 7.93 10.18
CA ALA A 196 13.65 7.89 8.74
C ALA A 196 14.60 6.73 8.40
N SER A 197 15.73 6.61 9.12
CA SER A 197 16.67 5.49 8.97
C SER A 197 16.03 4.13 9.27
N TYR A 198 15.15 4.07 10.28
CA TYR A 198 14.36 2.87 10.60
C TYR A 198 13.43 2.47 9.44
N TRP A 199 12.67 3.41 8.90
CA TRP A 199 11.78 3.14 7.78
C TRP A 199 12.54 2.80 6.49
N GLU A 200 13.67 3.44 6.22
CA GLU A 200 14.57 3.09 5.12
C GLU A 200 15.09 1.65 5.25
N TYR A 201 15.43 1.23 6.47
CA TYR A 201 15.82 -0.15 6.76
C TYR A 201 14.70 -1.15 6.49
N LEU A 202 13.46 -0.86 6.90
CA LEU A 202 12.31 -1.74 6.60
C LEU A 202 12.04 -1.88 5.08
N ASN A 203 12.59 -0.99 4.27
CA ASN A 203 12.48 -1.02 2.80
C ASN A 203 13.71 -1.63 2.13
N ASP A 204 14.70 -2.10 2.89
CA ASP A 204 16.01 -2.55 2.40
C ASP A 204 16.72 -1.50 1.52
N PHE A 205 16.46 -0.20 1.73
CA PHE A 205 17.06 0.88 0.95
C PHE A 205 17.46 2.08 1.80
N SER A 206 18.72 2.09 2.24
CA SER A 206 19.32 3.22 2.96
C SER A 206 19.41 4.47 2.08
N GLY A 207 19.11 5.63 2.65
CA GLY A 207 19.07 6.92 1.97
C GLY A 207 17.86 7.13 1.04
N ALA A 208 16.84 6.26 1.12
CA ALA A 208 15.67 6.35 0.26
C ALA A 208 14.93 7.69 0.38
N TYR A 209 14.82 8.29 1.57
CA TYR A 209 14.14 9.60 1.71
C TYR A 209 14.92 10.72 1.04
N ALA A 210 16.25 10.72 1.15
CA ALA A 210 17.08 11.70 0.46
C ALA A 210 16.90 11.60 -1.06
N LYS A 211 16.92 10.39 -1.61
CA LYS A 211 16.68 10.16 -3.04
C LYS A 211 15.26 10.46 -3.49
N ALA A 212 14.26 10.16 -2.65
CA ALA A 212 12.87 10.51 -2.88
C ALA A 212 12.68 12.04 -3.02
N ARG A 213 13.31 12.84 -2.15
CA ARG A 213 13.27 14.31 -2.23
C ARG A 213 13.97 14.85 -3.47
N GLU A 214 15.15 14.34 -3.79
CA GLU A 214 15.87 14.73 -5.01
C GLU A 214 15.02 14.45 -6.26
N PHE A 215 14.49 13.23 -6.36
CA PHE A 215 13.63 12.80 -7.46
C PHE A 215 12.35 13.64 -7.56
N TRP A 216 11.75 13.98 -6.42
CA TRP A 216 10.58 14.86 -6.42
C TRP A 216 10.87 16.20 -7.07
N GLU A 217 11.99 16.85 -6.75
CA GLU A 217 12.33 18.13 -7.35
C GLU A 217 12.56 18.04 -8.87
N GLU A 218 13.01 16.89 -9.38
CA GLU A 218 13.13 16.63 -10.83
C GLU A 218 11.77 16.46 -11.52
N ILE A 219 10.83 15.75 -10.90
CA ILE A 219 9.50 15.44 -11.47
C ILE A 219 8.47 16.56 -11.24
N LYS A 220 8.63 17.35 -10.18
CA LYS A 220 7.72 18.42 -9.78
C LYS A 220 7.33 19.38 -10.92
N PRO A 221 8.21 19.81 -11.84
CA PRO A 221 7.81 20.61 -13.00
C PRO A 221 6.79 19.92 -13.92
N LEU A 222 6.89 18.60 -14.10
CA LEU A 222 5.91 17.82 -14.87
C LEU A 222 4.59 17.70 -14.10
N TYR A 223 4.66 17.39 -12.80
CA TYR A 223 3.47 17.34 -11.94
C TYR A 223 2.71 18.67 -11.95
N LEU A 224 3.39 19.81 -11.81
CA LEU A 224 2.76 21.14 -11.84
C LEU A 224 2.08 21.46 -13.17
N LYS A 225 2.60 20.94 -14.30
CA LYS A 225 1.94 21.04 -15.61
C LYS A 225 0.67 20.20 -15.65
N LEU A 226 0.73 18.95 -15.17
CA LEU A 226 -0.45 18.08 -15.08
C LEU A 226 -1.50 18.68 -14.14
N HIS A 227 -1.11 19.12 -12.95
CA HIS A 227 -1.97 19.77 -11.97
C HIS A 227 -2.69 20.97 -12.58
N ARG A 228 -1.95 21.89 -13.22
CA ARG A 228 -2.56 23.04 -13.90
C ARG A 228 -3.53 22.59 -15.00
N PHE A 229 -3.16 21.60 -15.81
CA PHE A 229 -4.01 21.06 -16.85
C PHE A 229 -5.33 20.53 -16.28
N VAL A 230 -5.27 19.66 -15.26
CA VAL A 230 -6.44 19.09 -14.59
C VAL A 230 -7.29 20.17 -13.95
N ARG A 231 -6.67 21.06 -13.17
CA ARG A 231 -7.35 22.17 -12.50
C ARG A 231 -8.13 23.05 -13.50
N THR A 232 -7.50 23.46 -14.59
CA THR A 232 -8.17 24.28 -15.62
C THR A 232 -9.35 23.54 -16.24
N ARG A 233 -9.22 22.24 -16.52
CA ARG A 233 -10.30 21.41 -17.08
C ARG A 233 -11.46 21.24 -16.09
N LEU A 234 -11.17 20.94 -14.82
CA LEU A 234 -12.17 20.83 -13.77
C LEU A 234 -12.93 22.14 -13.57
N ASN A 235 -12.23 23.27 -13.50
CA ASN A 235 -12.88 24.58 -13.36
C ASN A 235 -13.79 24.89 -14.56
N ASN A 236 -13.33 24.59 -15.78
CA ASN A 236 -14.12 24.77 -17.00
C ASN A 236 -15.34 23.85 -17.07
N TYR A 237 -15.22 22.62 -16.56
CA TYR A 237 -16.31 21.64 -16.55
C TYR A 237 -17.37 22.02 -15.51
N TYR A 238 -16.96 22.22 -14.25
CA TYR A 238 -17.85 22.54 -13.13
C TYR A 238 -18.29 24.01 -13.07
N LYS A 239 -17.75 24.88 -13.93
CA LYS A 239 -18.04 26.33 -13.95
C LYS A 239 -17.76 27.03 -12.62
N ILE A 240 -16.74 26.56 -11.91
CA ILE A 240 -16.27 27.16 -10.66
C ILE A 240 -15.13 28.16 -10.93
N ASN A 241 -14.96 29.13 -10.04
CA ASN A 241 -13.88 30.10 -10.15
C ASN A 241 -12.52 29.39 -10.07
N GLU A 242 -11.57 29.81 -10.91
CA GLU A 242 -10.23 29.27 -10.86
C GLU A 242 -9.56 29.61 -9.53
N THR A 243 -9.35 28.57 -8.71
CA THR A 243 -8.56 28.64 -7.49
C THR A 243 -7.17 28.09 -7.75
N VAL A 244 -6.21 28.36 -6.87
CA VAL A 244 -4.84 27.83 -7.02
C VAL A 244 -4.82 26.32 -6.79
N GLU A 245 -5.67 25.83 -5.89
CA GLU A 245 -5.67 24.48 -5.33
C GLU A 245 -6.90 23.71 -5.81
N ILE A 246 -6.78 22.40 -5.99
CA ILE A 246 -7.92 21.55 -6.37
C ILE A 246 -8.62 21.06 -5.10
N PRO A 247 -9.94 21.28 -4.92
CA PRO A 247 -10.69 20.62 -3.84
C PRO A 247 -10.63 19.11 -3.98
N VAL A 248 -10.25 18.40 -2.91
CA VAL A 248 -10.03 16.94 -2.91
C VAL A 248 -11.24 16.15 -3.41
N PHE A 249 -12.45 16.56 -3.03
CA PHE A 249 -13.70 15.90 -3.41
C PHE A 249 -14.03 15.96 -4.91
N LEU A 250 -13.32 16.76 -5.71
CA LEU A 250 -13.49 16.84 -7.16
C LEU A 250 -12.61 15.87 -7.95
N LEU A 251 -11.75 15.09 -7.27
CA LEU A 251 -10.75 14.22 -7.91
C LEU A 251 -11.21 12.77 -8.07
N GLY A 252 -12.41 12.43 -7.59
CA GLY A 252 -13.04 11.12 -7.74
C GLY A 252 -12.51 10.03 -6.80
N SER A 253 -11.32 10.19 -6.23
CA SER A 253 -10.77 9.33 -5.18
C SER A 253 -10.90 9.97 -3.80
N ASN A 254 -10.98 9.15 -2.75
CA ASN A 254 -11.10 9.63 -1.36
C ASN A 254 -9.96 10.60 -0.97
N PHE A 255 -8.73 10.17 -1.23
CA PHE A 255 -7.53 10.92 -0.88
C PHE A 255 -7.06 11.83 -2.01
N GLY A 256 -7.72 11.88 -3.16
CA GLY A 256 -7.28 12.70 -4.30
C GLY A 256 -5.89 12.30 -4.85
N ASN A 257 -5.47 11.06 -4.64
CA ASN A 257 -4.19 10.50 -5.08
C ASN A 257 -4.31 9.69 -6.38
N ASP A 258 -5.51 9.35 -6.83
CA ASP A 258 -5.76 8.79 -8.15
C ASP A 258 -6.75 9.68 -8.92
N TRP A 259 -6.31 10.22 -10.06
CA TRP A 259 -7.11 11.09 -10.93
C TRP A 259 -7.68 10.35 -12.15
N SER A 260 -7.53 9.03 -12.20
CA SER A 260 -8.10 8.19 -13.28
C SER A 260 -9.63 8.24 -13.29
N TYR A 261 -10.27 8.43 -12.12
CA TYR A 261 -11.72 8.53 -11.98
C TYR A 261 -12.37 9.74 -12.65
N ILE A 262 -11.60 10.76 -12.99
CA ILE A 262 -12.07 11.98 -13.66
C ILE A 262 -11.64 12.07 -15.12
N ALA A 263 -11.05 11.00 -15.67
CA ALA A 263 -10.55 10.97 -17.04
C ALA A 263 -11.63 11.34 -18.07
N ASP A 264 -12.87 10.90 -17.85
CA ASP A 264 -14.03 11.18 -18.71
C ASP A 264 -14.29 12.69 -18.93
N ILE A 265 -14.02 13.54 -17.94
CA ILE A 265 -14.29 14.98 -18.01
C ILE A 265 -13.07 15.85 -18.35
N ILE A 266 -11.85 15.32 -18.25
CA ILE A 266 -10.63 16.11 -18.48
C ILE A 266 -9.90 15.78 -19.78
N LEU A 267 -10.06 14.57 -20.33
CA LEU A 267 -9.30 14.13 -21.50
C LEU A 267 -9.56 15.04 -22.72
N PRO A 268 -8.53 15.47 -23.46
CA PRO A 268 -8.71 16.19 -24.72
C PRO A 268 -9.30 15.31 -25.83
N HIS A 269 -8.87 14.05 -25.88
CA HIS A 269 -9.31 13.05 -26.85
C HIS A 269 -9.83 11.82 -26.08
N PRO A 270 -11.12 11.81 -25.69
CA PRO A 270 -11.67 10.79 -24.79
C PRO A 270 -12.05 9.47 -25.48
N GLN A 271 -11.93 9.37 -26.82
CA GLN A 271 -12.43 8.22 -27.58
C GLN A 271 -11.86 6.89 -27.08
N LEU A 272 -10.55 6.82 -26.84
CA LEU A 272 -9.88 5.63 -26.30
C LEU A 272 -10.49 5.21 -24.96
N HIS A 273 -10.63 6.16 -24.03
CA HIS A 273 -11.23 5.90 -22.71
C HIS A 273 -12.69 5.45 -22.84
N TYR A 274 -13.48 6.09 -23.70
CA TYR A 274 -14.86 5.72 -23.97
C TYR A 274 -15.01 4.31 -24.56
N ASP A 275 -14.14 3.93 -25.50
CA ASP A 275 -14.13 2.61 -26.11
C ASP A 275 -13.80 1.53 -25.07
N VAL A 276 -12.85 1.80 -24.16
CA VAL A 276 -12.51 0.90 -23.05
C VAL A 276 -13.67 0.76 -22.07
N GLU A 277 -14.24 1.88 -21.61
CA GLU A 277 -15.41 1.85 -20.71
C GLU A 277 -16.59 1.09 -21.33
N THR A 278 -16.83 1.29 -22.63
CA THR A 278 -17.88 0.57 -23.36
C THR A 278 -17.59 -0.93 -23.42
N PHE A 279 -16.34 -1.33 -23.63
CA PHE A 279 -15.93 -2.73 -23.62
C PHE A 279 -16.12 -3.36 -22.24
N LEU A 280 -15.67 -2.68 -21.18
CA LEU A 280 -15.72 -3.17 -19.80
C LEU A 280 -17.14 -3.27 -19.26
N LYS A 281 -18.05 -2.38 -19.69
CA LYS A 281 -19.47 -2.41 -19.29
C LYS A 281 -20.17 -3.75 -19.57
N TYR A 282 -19.71 -4.51 -20.57
CA TYR A 282 -20.26 -5.82 -20.92
C TYR A 282 -19.46 -6.99 -20.35
N LYS A 283 -18.54 -6.73 -19.43
CA LYS A 283 -17.74 -7.73 -18.73
C LYS A 283 -18.24 -7.90 -17.30
N SER A 284 -18.06 -9.10 -16.78
CA SER A 284 -18.06 -9.35 -15.34
C SER A 284 -16.69 -9.01 -14.76
N LEU A 285 -16.64 -8.69 -13.47
CA LEU A 285 -15.37 -8.45 -12.77
C LEU A 285 -14.44 -9.66 -12.86
N ARG A 286 -14.98 -10.89 -12.78
CA ARG A 286 -14.21 -12.13 -13.01
C ARG A 286 -13.52 -12.14 -14.38
N GLU A 287 -14.20 -11.72 -15.44
CA GLU A 287 -13.59 -11.61 -16.78
C GLU A 287 -12.48 -10.56 -16.83
N VAL A 288 -12.59 -9.46 -16.07
CA VAL A 288 -11.52 -8.45 -15.97
C VAL A 288 -10.27 -9.06 -15.34
N TYR A 289 -10.40 -9.84 -14.27
CA TYR A 289 -9.26 -10.56 -13.67
C TYR A 289 -8.69 -11.65 -14.61
N ILE A 290 -9.50 -12.26 -15.49
CA ILE A 290 -8.99 -13.18 -16.53
C ILE A 290 -8.11 -12.43 -17.54
N LEU A 291 -8.48 -11.20 -17.93
CA LEU A 291 -7.62 -10.36 -18.77
C LEU A 291 -6.30 -10.06 -18.07
N ALA A 292 -6.35 -9.79 -16.77
CA ALA A 292 -5.18 -9.54 -15.95
C ALA A 292 -4.26 -10.77 -15.84
N GLU A 293 -4.80 -11.97 -15.59
CA GLU A 293 -4.03 -13.23 -15.54
C GLU A 293 -3.39 -13.57 -16.90
N ASN A 294 -4.06 -13.28 -18.01
CA ASN A 294 -3.46 -13.48 -19.34
C ASN A 294 -2.17 -12.66 -19.48
N LEU A 295 -2.14 -11.46 -18.91
CA LEU A 295 -0.98 -10.58 -18.96
C LEU A 295 0.14 -11.04 -18.02
N THR A 296 -0.18 -11.48 -16.78
CA THR A 296 0.83 -12.07 -15.88
C THR A 296 1.47 -13.31 -16.48
N HIS A 297 0.67 -14.13 -17.16
CA HIS A 297 1.17 -15.29 -17.88
C HIS A 297 2.05 -14.89 -19.08
N ALA A 298 1.63 -13.89 -19.86
CA ALA A 298 2.40 -13.38 -20.99
C ALA A 298 3.76 -12.78 -20.59
N THR A 299 3.85 -12.19 -19.39
CA THR A 299 5.09 -11.64 -18.82
C THR A 299 5.91 -12.66 -18.04
N SER A 300 5.55 -13.95 -18.07
CA SER A 300 6.21 -15.04 -17.34
C SER A 300 6.20 -14.90 -15.80
N LEU A 301 5.30 -14.08 -15.23
CA LEU A 301 5.06 -14.02 -13.78
C LEU A 301 4.21 -15.18 -13.27
N GLY A 302 3.63 -15.98 -14.18
CA GLY A 302 2.81 -17.13 -13.84
C GLY A 302 1.31 -16.82 -13.83
N THR A 303 0.54 -17.80 -13.38
CA THR A 303 -0.92 -17.73 -13.26
C THR A 303 -1.34 -17.41 -11.83
N LEU A 304 -2.60 -17.02 -11.63
CA LEU A 304 -3.14 -16.78 -10.30
C LEU A 304 -3.45 -18.10 -9.57
N GLY A 305 -3.64 -19.18 -10.33
CA GLY A 305 -3.77 -20.55 -9.84
C GLY A 305 -5.22 -20.99 -9.61
N GLU A 306 -5.44 -22.30 -9.54
CA GLU A 306 -6.79 -22.88 -9.41
C GLU A 306 -7.45 -22.50 -8.07
N LYS A 307 -6.69 -22.52 -6.97
CA LYS A 307 -7.19 -22.14 -5.64
C LYS A 307 -7.70 -20.68 -5.63
N PHE A 308 -6.98 -19.76 -6.27
CA PHE A 308 -7.42 -18.37 -6.44
C PHE A 308 -8.81 -18.32 -7.09
N TRP A 309 -9.00 -19.00 -8.22
CA TRP A 309 -10.25 -18.95 -8.98
C TRP A 309 -11.44 -19.64 -8.32
N ASN A 310 -11.17 -20.68 -7.51
CA ASN A 310 -12.19 -21.43 -6.78
C ASN A 310 -12.66 -20.68 -5.53
N ASN A 311 -11.79 -19.91 -4.87
CA ASN A 311 -12.11 -19.27 -3.60
C ASN A 311 -12.41 -17.76 -3.71
N SER A 312 -11.88 -17.07 -4.72
CA SER A 312 -12.13 -15.63 -4.92
C SER A 312 -13.59 -15.30 -5.19
N ARG A 313 -14.02 -14.11 -4.73
CA ARG A 313 -15.38 -13.60 -4.85
C ARG A 313 -15.37 -12.24 -5.53
N PHE A 314 -16.15 -12.10 -6.60
CA PHE A 314 -16.16 -10.91 -7.46
C PHE A 314 -17.53 -10.18 -7.44
N ASN A 315 -18.32 -10.43 -6.40
CA ASN A 315 -19.68 -9.92 -6.25
C ASN A 315 -19.99 -9.68 -4.76
N MET A 316 -19.03 -9.08 -4.06
CA MET A 316 -19.18 -8.77 -2.64
C MET A 316 -20.10 -7.58 -2.41
N THR A 317 -20.63 -7.45 -1.19
CA THR A 317 -21.47 -6.31 -0.80
C THR A 317 -20.63 -5.16 -0.22
N TYR A 318 -19.42 -5.47 0.29
CA TYR A 318 -18.47 -4.52 0.84
C TYR A 318 -17.42 -4.18 -0.22
N CYS A 319 -17.16 -2.89 -0.39
CA CYS A 319 -16.49 -2.37 -1.56
C CYS A 319 -15.09 -1.83 -1.25
N GLU A 320 -14.12 -2.67 -1.60
CA GLU A 320 -12.71 -2.42 -1.91
C GLU A 320 -12.07 -3.80 -2.18
N PRO A 321 -11.08 -3.91 -3.09
CA PRO A 321 -10.41 -5.17 -3.34
C PRO A 321 -9.56 -5.58 -2.14
N HIS A 322 -9.97 -6.66 -1.44
CA HIS A 322 -9.20 -7.26 -0.36
C HIS A 322 -8.49 -8.52 -0.84
N ILE A 323 -7.18 -8.57 -0.66
CA ILE A 323 -6.35 -9.73 -0.98
C ILE A 323 -6.08 -10.51 0.33
N PHE A 324 -6.43 -11.79 0.34
CA PHE A 324 -6.08 -12.70 1.43
C PHE A 324 -5.03 -13.68 0.92
N SER A 325 -3.96 -13.85 1.68
CA SER A 325 -2.85 -14.70 1.27
C SER A 325 -2.60 -15.77 2.30
N PHE A 326 -2.67 -17.02 1.85
CA PHE A 326 -2.46 -18.19 2.67
C PHE A 326 -1.06 -18.73 2.40
N CYS A 327 -0.09 -18.20 3.14
CA CYS A 327 1.33 -18.50 2.96
C CYS A 327 1.64 -20.00 3.05
N ALA A 328 1.08 -20.73 4.03
CA ALA A 328 1.36 -22.17 4.17
C ALA A 328 0.67 -23.02 3.09
N ASP A 329 -0.38 -22.49 2.46
CA ASP A 329 -1.11 -23.17 1.38
C ASP A 329 -0.67 -22.70 -0.03
N GLU A 330 0.28 -21.77 -0.09
CA GLU A 330 0.87 -21.18 -1.30
C GLU A 330 -0.16 -20.64 -2.30
N TYR A 331 -1.16 -19.91 -1.81
CA TYR A 331 -2.10 -19.21 -2.69
C TYR A 331 -2.62 -17.91 -2.09
N SER A 332 -3.15 -17.05 -2.95
CA SER A 332 -3.96 -15.90 -2.54
C SER A 332 -5.34 -15.97 -3.17
N GLU A 333 -6.30 -15.25 -2.58
CA GLU A 333 -7.65 -15.04 -3.11
C GLU A 333 -8.02 -13.56 -2.98
N VAL A 334 -8.99 -13.11 -3.79
CA VAL A 334 -9.47 -11.72 -3.77
C VAL A 334 -10.96 -11.66 -3.55
N TYR A 335 -11.38 -10.76 -2.65
CA TYR A 335 -12.78 -10.37 -2.48
C TYR A 335 -12.94 -8.95 -3.00
N ASP A 336 -13.81 -8.79 -4.00
CA ASP A 336 -13.98 -7.54 -4.72
C ASP A 336 -15.46 -7.36 -5.09
N CYS A 337 -15.93 -6.11 -5.05
CA CYS A 337 -17.29 -5.72 -5.40
C CYS A 337 -17.34 -4.85 -6.66
N ASP A 338 -16.19 -4.38 -7.15
CA ASP A 338 -16.14 -3.21 -8.01
C ASP A 338 -16.85 -3.45 -9.34
N GLU A 339 -17.59 -2.44 -9.77
CA GLU A 339 -18.16 -2.46 -11.11
C GLU A 339 -17.06 -2.29 -12.16
N PRO A 340 -17.02 -3.15 -13.20
CA PRO A 340 -16.06 -3.04 -14.29
C PRO A 340 -16.05 -1.64 -14.89
N SER A 341 -14.91 -0.97 -14.75
CA SER A 341 -14.64 0.40 -15.17
C SER A 341 -13.18 0.54 -15.55
N TRP A 342 -12.78 1.67 -16.16
CA TRP A 342 -11.38 1.95 -16.46
C TRP A 342 -10.46 1.77 -15.25
N VAL A 343 -10.88 2.28 -14.09
CA VAL A 343 -10.04 2.22 -12.88
C VAL A 343 -9.94 0.81 -12.33
N THR A 344 -11.06 0.09 -12.24
CA THR A 344 -11.09 -1.32 -11.83
C THR A 344 -10.29 -2.21 -12.78
N TYR A 345 -10.22 -1.88 -14.07
CA TYR A 345 -9.35 -2.58 -15.02
C TYR A 345 -7.87 -2.41 -14.65
N LEU A 346 -7.43 -1.20 -14.30
CA LEU A 346 -6.05 -0.97 -13.83
C LEU A 346 -5.80 -1.66 -12.48
N ASP A 347 -6.71 -1.52 -11.51
CA ASP A 347 -6.59 -2.13 -10.17
C ASP A 347 -6.51 -3.66 -10.23
N ALA A 348 -7.31 -4.30 -11.09
CA ALA A 348 -7.26 -5.75 -11.31
C ALA A 348 -5.93 -6.21 -11.90
N HIS A 349 -5.31 -5.43 -12.81
CA HIS A 349 -3.99 -5.76 -13.36
C HIS A 349 -2.88 -5.56 -12.32
N GLU A 350 -2.94 -4.51 -11.51
CA GLU A 350 -2.01 -4.29 -10.39
C GLU A 350 -2.10 -5.43 -9.38
N THR A 351 -3.33 -5.82 -9.02
CA THR A 351 -3.63 -6.92 -8.09
C THR A 351 -3.17 -8.27 -8.63
N ALA A 352 -3.45 -8.58 -9.90
CA ALA A 352 -3.03 -9.84 -10.51
C ALA A 352 -1.51 -9.96 -10.57
N PHE A 353 -0.79 -8.88 -10.93
CA PHE A 353 0.68 -8.89 -10.91
C PHE A 353 1.22 -9.09 -9.50
N ARG A 354 0.63 -8.44 -8.49
CA ARG A 354 1.00 -8.64 -7.07
C ARG A 354 0.80 -10.09 -6.62
N ILE A 355 -0.35 -10.69 -6.95
CA ILE A 355 -0.65 -12.09 -6.58
C ILE A 355 0.26 -13.06 -7.33
N ALA A 356 0.44 -12.88 -8.65
CA ALA A 356 1.32 -13.73 -9.45
C ALA A 356 2.76 -13.67 -8.94
N LEU A 357 3.25 -12.48 -8.60
CA LEU A 357 4.57 -12.30 -8.00
C LEU A 357 4.69 -13.00 -6.64
N ARG A 358 3.68 -12.86 -5.77
CA ARG A 358 3.68 -13.52 -4.45
C ARG A 358 3.63 -15.04 -4.55
N ASN A 359 2.95 -15.57 -5.56
CA ASN A 359 2.89 -17.01 -5.84
C ASN A 359 4.21 -17.56 -6.41
N GLN A 360 5.16 -16.70 -6.80
CA GLN A 360 6.51 -17.16 -7.14
C GLN A 360 7.28 -17.51 -5.86
N ASP A 361 8.12 -18.55 -5.95
CA ASP A 361 8.98 -18.99 -4.86
C ASP A 361 10.04 -17.92 -4.56
N TYR A 362 9.77 -17.09 -3.54
CA TYR A 362 10.81 -16.27 -2.93
C TYR A 362 11.40 -17.04 -1.75
N SER A 363 12.73 -17.03 -1.71
CA SER A 363 13.62 -17.72 -0.78
C SER A 363 13.31 -17.70 0.74
N SER A 364 12.35 -16.90 1.25
CA SER A 364 11.91 -16.87 2.66
C SER A 364 10.72 -15.93 2.91
N LEU A 365 9.79 -16.31 3.82
CA LEU A 365 8.65 -15.46 4.23
C LEU A 365 9.08 -14.26 5.07
N MET A 366 10.20 -14.34 5.80
CA MET A 366 10.77 -13.20 6.51
C MET A 366 11.00 -12.02 5.58
N ARG A 367 11.48 -12.27 4.36
CA ARG A 367 11.70 -11.24 3.34
C ARG A 367 10.39 -10.65 2.82
N GLN A 368 9.36 -11.47 2.63
CA GLN A 368 8.08 -11.03 2.09
C GLN A 368 7.25 -10.25 3.11
N ASN A 369 7.24 -10.70 4.36
CA ASN A 369 6.28 -10.24 5.36
C ASN A 369 6.86 -9.21 6.34
N LEU A 370 8.18 -9.20 6.58
CA LEU A 370 8.81 -8.26 7.52
C LEU A 370 9.42 -7.04 6.83
N ARG A 371 9.42 -6.99 5.49
CA ARG A 371 9.98 -5.88 4.71
C ARG A 371 8.96 -5.31 3.74
N TYR A 372 9.15 -4.04 3.45
CA TYR A 372 8.33 -3.26 2.52
C TYR A 372 9.07 -3.09 1.20
N SER A 373 8.99 -4.10 0.34
CA SER A 373 9.73 -4.13 -0.93
C SER A 373 9.18 -3.13 -1.94
N GLY A 374 9.91 -2.04 -2.18
CA GLY A 374 9.57 -1.10 -3.26
C GLY A 374 9.71 -1.70 -4.67
N VAL A 375 10.52 -2.76 -4.82
CA VAL A 375 10.68 -3.49 -6.09
C VAL A 375 9.44 -4.33 -6.39
N ASP A 376 8.89 -5.03 -5.40
CA ASP A 376 7.69 -5.85 -5.62
C ASP A 376 6.49 -4.95 -5.95
N GLU A 377 6.38 -3.78 -5.32
CA GLU A 377 5.37 -2.77 -5.69
C GLU A 377 5.61 -2.16 -7.07
N ALA A 378 6.87 -2.02 -7.52
CA ALA A 378 7.18 -1.59 -8.88
C ALA A 378 6.74 -2.64 -9.91
N ILE A 379 7.01 -3.92 -9.67
CA ILE A 379 6.58 -5.02 -10.54
C ILE A 379 5.05 -5.09 -10.61
N ALA A 380 4.35 -4.98 -9.46
CA ALA A 380 2.90 -4.92 -9.43
C ALA A 380 2.35 -3.79 -10.31
N ALA A 381 2.99 -2.63 -10.25
CA ALA A 381 2.60 -1.44 -10.98
C ALA A 381 2.91 -1.46 -12.49
N LEU A 382 3.72 -2.42 -12.97
CA LEU A 382 3.85 -2.69 -14.41
C LEU A 382 2.55 -3.26 -14.99
N GLY A 383 1.73 -3.93 -14.18
CA GLY A 383 0.45 -4.50 -14.60
C GLY A 383 -0.45 -3.48 -15.31
N PRO A 384 -0.84 -2.37 -14.65
CA PRO A 384 -1.61 -1.29 -15.29
C PRO A 384 -0.94 -0.71 -16.53
N LEU A 385 0.39 -0.51 -16.53
CA LEU A 385 1.11 0.04 -17.69
C LEU A 385 1.01 -0.89 -18.90
N PHE A 386 1.28 -2.18 -18.69
CA PHE A 386 1.14 -3.19 -19.73
C PHE A 386 -0.31 -3.36 -20.16
N ALA A 387 -1.28 -3.21 -19.25
CA ALA A 387 -2.71 -3.25 -19.58
C ALA A 387 -3.08 -2.15 -20.58
N ILE A 388 -2.60 -0.92 -20.35
CA ILE A 388 -2.79 0.24 -21.23
C ILE A 388 -2.13 -0.01 -22.60
N GLU A 389 -0.93 -0.58 -22.63
CA GLU A 389 -0.24 -0.82 -23.91
C GLU A 389 -0.82 -2.00 -24.70
N SER A 390 -1.31 -3.03 -24.01
CA SER A 390 -1.80 -4.28 -24.60
C SER A 390 -3.30 -4.29 -24.90
N MET A 391 -4.02 -3.18 -24.72
CA MET A 391 -5.48 -3.09 -24.92
C MET A 391 -5.98 -3.73 -26.23
N HIS A 392 -5.26 -3.55 -27.34
CA HIS A 392 -5.62 -4.13 -28.63
C HIS A 392 -5.60 -5.67 -28.64
N TYR A 393 -4.68 -6.29 -27.90
CA TYR A 393 -4.59 -7.74 -27.76
C TYR A 393 -5.72 -8.32 -26.89
N HIS A 394 -6.25 -7.51 -25.97
CA HIS A 394 -7.40 -7.87 -25.14
C HIS A 394 -8.75 -7.67 -25.85
N GLY A 395 -8.75 -7.34 -27.14
CA GLY A 395 -9.96 -7.17 -27.95
C GLY A 395 -10.61 -5.79 -27.83
N ILE A 396 -9.97 -4.84 -27.14
CA ILE A 396 -10.39 -3.45 -27.10
C ILE A 396 -9.97 -2.81 -28.42
N LYS A 397 -10.92 -2.77 -29.36
CA LYS A 397 -10.74 -2.16 -30.68
C LYS A 397 -11.17 -0.70 -30.60
N THR A 398 -10.22 0.21 -30.76
CA THR A 398 -10.51 1.63 -30.86
C THR A 398 -11.09 1.95 -32.22
N VAL A 399 -12.22 2.64 -32.28
CA VAL A 399 -12.84 3.04 -33.56
C VAL A 399 -11.98 4.15 -34.17
N ALA A 400 -11.20 3.80 -35.20
CA ALA A 400 -10.19 4.68 -35.76
C ALA A 400 -10.80 5.82 -36.59
N ASP A 401 -10.77 7.03 -36.05
CA ASP A 401 -10.62 8.31 -36.77
C ASP A 401 -9.52 9.19 -36.12
N VAL A 402 -8.68 8.57 -35.29
CA VAL A 402 -7.68 9.23 -34.42
C VAL A 402 -6.28 8.91 -34.95
N THR A 403 -5.43 9.93 -35.11
CA THR A 403 -4.03 9.73 -35.52
C THR A 403 -3.26 8.97 -34.43
N ASP A 404 -2.26 8.19 -34.82
CA ASP A 404 -1.40 7.42 -33.89
C ASP A 404 -0.83 8.30 -32.74
N GLU A 405 -0.50 9.56 -33.04
CA GLU A 405 0.01 10.52 -32.06
C GLU A 405 -1.00 10.91 -30.97
N SER A 406 -2.28 11.09 -31.32
CA SER A 406 -3.29 11.49 -30.34
C SER A 406 -3.72 10.31 -29.45
N VAL A 407 -3.74 9.08 -29.98
CA VAL A 407 -3.91 7.87 -29.16
C VAL A 407 -2.74 7.71 -28.19
N LYS A 408 -1.51 7.84 -28.67
CA LYS A 408 -0.30 7.77 -27.82
C LYS A 408 -0.34 8.82 -26.70
N MET A 409 -0.70 10.06 -27.01
CA MET A 409 -0.81 11.13 -26.01
C MET A 409 -1.90 10.84 -24.98
N THR A 410 -3.06 10.32 -25.39
CA THR A 410 -4.13 9.92 -24.45
C THR A 410 -3.66 8.80 -23.53
N LYS A 411 -2.96 7.77 -24.04
CA LYS A 411 -2.37 6.72 -23.20
C LYS A 411 -1.43 7.29 -22.15
N LEU A 412 -0.48 8.14 -22.56
CA LEU A 412 0.46 8.79 -21.64
C LEU A 412 -0.26 9.64 -20.58
N LEU A 413 -1.31 10.36 -20.97
CA LEU A 413 -2.10 11.15 -20.02
C LEU A 413 -2.86 10.25 -19.04
N LEU A 414 -3.43 9.12 -19.50
CA LEU A 414 -4.10 8.15 -18.62
C LEU A 414 -3.12 7.55 -17.59
N VAL A 415 -1.91 7.16 -18.03
CA VAL A 415 -0.82 6.74 -17.13
C VAL A 415 -0.49 7.86 -16.14
N ALA A 416 -0.31 9.09 -16.63
CA ALA A 416 0.03 10.23 -15.80
C ALA A 416 -1.04 10.52 -14.73
N LEU A 417 -2.33 10.39 -15.05
CA LEU A 417 -3.43 10.61 -14.11
C LEU A 417 -3.49 9.57 -12.99
N ARG A 418 -3.01 8.35 -13.24
CA ARG A 418 -2.92 7.29 -12.23
C ARG A 418 -1.71 7.49 -11.32
N PHE A 419 -0.51 7.63 -11.89
CA PHE A 419 0.73 7.51 -11.11
C PHE A 419 1.33 8.84 -10.61
N LEU A 420 1.21 9.93 -11.38
CA LEU A 420 1.84 11.20 -10.97
C LEU A 420 1.20 11.83 -9.72
N PRO A 421 -0.12 11.74 -9.47
CA PRO A 421 -0.73 12.27 -8.26
C PRO A 421 -0.51 11.41 -7.00
N GLN A 422 -0.18 10.13 -7.18
CA GLN A 422 0.16 9.21 -6.10
C GLN A 422 1.48 9.61 -5.43
N LEU A 423 2.51 9.92 -6.22
CA LEU A 423 3.84 10.29 -5.72
C LEU A 423 3.82 11.43 -4.66
N PRO A 424 3.25 12.61 -4.92
CA PRO A 424 3.20 13.67 -3.92
C PRO A 424 2.31 13.36 -2.73
N TYR A 425 1.32 12.45 -2.85
CA TYR A 425 0.57 11.96 -1.69
C TYR A 425 1.47 11.15 -0.76
N TYR A 426 2.21 10.18 -1.32
CA TYR A 426 3.11 9.30 -0.57
C TYR A 426 4.22 10.10 0.13
N LEU A 427 4.82 11.06 -0.59
CA LEU A 427 5.81 11.97 -0.01
C LEU A 427 5.21 12.83 1.12
N ALA A 428 4.03 13.42 0.89
CA ALA A 428 3.37 14.23 1.90
C ALA A 428 3.07 13.42 3.17
N ALA A 429 2.60 12.17 3.05
CA ALA A 429 2.29 11.29 4.17
C ALA A 429 3.51 11.00 5.06
N ASP A 430 4.64 10.62 4.47
CA ASP A 430 5.84 10.34 5.27
C ASP A 430 6.50 11.62 5.79
N GLU A 431 6.65 12.66 4.97
CA GLU A 431 7.28 13.92 5.40
C GLU A 431 6.48 14.59 6.52
N TRP A 432 5.15 14.57 6.44
CA TRP A 432 4.30 15.04 7.52
C TRP A 432 4.53 14.27 8.82
N ARG A 433 4.52 12.92 8.78
CA ARG A 433 4.75 12.09 9.96
C ARG A 433 6.15 12.28 10.55
N LEU A 434 7.18 12.34 9.72
CA LEU A 434 8.56 12.58 10.16
C LEU A 434 8.70 13.96 10.82
N GLN A 435 8.03 14.98 10.27
CA GLN A 435 8.05 16.33 10.84
C GLN A 435 7.23 16.44 12.14
N GLU A 436 6.09 15.76 12.25
CA GLU A 436 5.32 15.68 13.51
C GLU A 436 6.11 14.96 14.61
N LEU A 437 6.92 13.96 14.24
CA LEU A 437 7.82 13.28 15.16
C LEU A 437 8.98 14.20 15.59
N ASP A 438 9.56 15.00 14.70
CA ASP A 438 10.66 15.90 15.06
C ASP A 438 10.16 17.12 15.85
N VAL A 439 9.16 17.83 15.32
CA VAL A 439 8.57 19.03 15.91
C VAL A 439 7.04 18.89 15.92
N PRO A 440 6.46 18.33 17.01
CA PRO A 440 5.02 18.11 17.12
C PRO A 440 4.22 19.40 16.91
N SER A 441 3.23 19.35 16.04
CA SER A 441 2.38 20.50 15.75
C SER A 441 1.29 20.66 16.81
N ALA A 442 0.76 21.89 16.94
CA ALA A 442 -0.36 22.16 17.83
C ALA A 442 -1.69 21.56 17.32
N ASN A 443 -1.79 21.31 16.02
CA ASN A 443 -2.97 20.73 15.38
C ASN A 443 -2.54 19.85 14.22
N VAL A 444 -2.48 18.55 14.52
CA VAL A 444 -2.02 17.48 13.63
C VAL A 444 -2.80 17.43 12.31
N ALA A 445 -4.12 17.64 12.36
CA ALA A 445 -4.97 17.63 11.16
C ALA A 445 -4.75 18.87 10.27
N ALA A 446 -4.62 20.06 10.89
CA ALA A 446 -4.32 21.27 10.13
C ALA A 446 -2.92 21.21 9.50
N TYR A 447 -1.95 20.62 10.20
CA TYR A 447 -0.60 20.44 9.67
C TYR A 447 -0.57 19.44 8.52
N TRP A 448 -1.30 18.33 8.63
CA TRP A 448 -1.52 17.38 7.54
C TRP A 448 -2.00 18.07 6.26
N TRP A 449 -3.08 18.85 6.33
CA TRP A 449 -3.61 19.56 5.17
C TRP A 449 -2.65 20.61 4.61
N LYS A 450 -1.84 21.24 5.46
CA LYS A 450 -0.78 22.14 5.01
C LYS A 450 0.27 21.40 4.18
N VAL A 451 0.79 20.26 4.66
CA VAL A 451 1.79 19.48 3.93
C VAL A 451 1.21 18.92 2.62
N ARG A 452 -0.03 18.40 2.66
CA ARG A 452 -0.74 17.97 1.46
C ARG A 452 -0.89 19.08 0.42
N ASN A 453 -1.19 20.30 0.87
CA ASN A 453 -1.28 21.44 -0.01
C ASN A 453 0.07 21.78 -0.67
N GLU A 454 1.15 21.77 0.12
CA GLU A 454 2.50 22.09 -0.38
C GLU A 454 3.00 21.09 -1.43
N TYR A 455 2.71 19.79 -1.25
CA TYR A 455 3.14 18.74 -2.19
C TYR A 455 2.18 18.52 -3.35
N GLN A 456 0.86 18.42 -3.07
CA GLN A 456 -0.14 18.06 -4.09
C GLN A 456 -0.89 19.27 -4.68
N GLY A 457 -0.84 20.45 -4.05
CA GLY A 457 -1.69 21.57 -4.45
C GLY A 457 -3.19 21.24 -4.35
N ILE A 458 -3.56 20.39 -3.40
CA ILE A 458 -4.94 20.00 -3.09
C ILE A 458 -5.36 20.66 -1.78
N LYS A 459 -6.65 20.93 -1.63
CA LYS A 459 -7.24 21.44 -0.38
C LYS A 459 -8.41 20.58 0.08
N SER A 460 -8.65 20.58 1.39
CA SER A 460 -9.87 20.04 1.98
C SER A 460 -11.01 21.04 1.96
N VAL A 461 -12.13 20.67 2.60
CA VAL A 461 -13.33 21.48 2.71
C VAL A 461 -13.17 22.54 3.83
N SER A 462 -12.66 22.15 4.99
CA SER A 462 -12.52 23.02 6.18
C SER A 462 -11.09 23.15 6.71
N GLY A 463 -10.18 22.23 6.37
CA GLY A 463 -8.80 22.22 6.88
C GLY A 463 -8.61 21.45 8.19
N ALA A 464 -9.69 20.85 8.72
CA ALA A 464 -9.69 20.14 10.00
C ALA A 464 -10.04 18.65 9.86
N GLU A 465 -10.32 18.17 8.65
CA GLU A 465 -10.68 16.79 8.39
C GLU A 465 -9.52 15.85 8.72
N ARG A 466 -9.82 14.73 9.37
CA ARG A 466 -8.84 13.70 9.72
C ARG A 466 -8.91 12.53 8.74
N ASP A 467 -8.87 12.83 7.43
CA ASP A 467 -8.97 11.79 6.38
C ASP A 467 -7.85 10.75 6.49
N PHE A 468 -6.67 11.14 6.97
CA PHE A 468 -5.54 10.24 7.27
C PHE A 468 -5.88 9.08 8.23
N LEU A 469 -6.94 9.17 9.04
CA LEU A 469 -7.39 8.09 9.91
C LEU A 469 -8.01 6.91 9.14
N ARG A 470 -8.30 7.09 7.86
CA ARG A 470 -8.78 6.02 6.96
C ARG A 470 -7.65 5.41 6.15
N ASP A 471 -6.45 5.94 6.27
CA ASP A 471 -5.31 5.43 5.57
C ASP A 471 -4.65 4.34 6.42
N GLU A 472 -4.75 3.09 5.95
CA GLU A 472 -4.16 1.94 6.64
C GLU A 472 -2.67 2.16 6.92
N TYR A 473 -1.90 2.71 5.98
CA TYR A 473 -0.46 2.87 6.15
C TYR A 473 -0.13 3.90 7.23
N ILE A 474 -0.95 4.95 7.32
CA ILE A 474 -0.80 5.96 8.37
C ILE A 474 -1.21 5.40 9.72
N THR A 475 -2.35 4.71 9.82
CA THR A 475 -2.90 4.19 11.09
C THR A 475 -2.14 2.98 11.65
N SER A 476 -1.48 2.20 10.79
CA SER A 476 -0.66 1.04 11.17
C SER A 476 0.85 1.33 11.17
N ASN A 477 1.26 2.60 11.15
CA ASN A 477 2.67 3.04 11.17
C ASN A 477 3.56 2.48 10.03
N LYS A 478 2.96 2.07 8.91
CA LYS A 478 3.69 1.60 7.72
C LYS A 478 4.21 2.80 6.90
N PRO A 479 5.49 2.83 6.49
CA PRO A 479 6.04 3.91 5.69
C PRO A 479 5.55 3.87 4.24
N TYR A 480 5.35 5.04 3.65
CA TYR A 480 4.98 5.21 2.25
C TYR A 480 6.17 5.15 1.28
N ILE A 481 7.40 5.22 1.77
CA ILE A 481 8.62 5.26 0.95
C ILE A 481 8.72 4.12 -0.08
N ARG A 482 8.18 2.92 0.19
CA ARG A 482 8.10 1.82 -0.80
C ARG A 482 7.35 2.21 -2.06
N TRP A 483 6.28 2.99 -1.89
CA TRP A 483 5.42 3.45 -2.97
C TRP A 483 6.08 4.59 -3.75
N VAL A 484 6.90 5.41 -3.08
CA VAL A 484 7.76 6.38 -3.75
C VAL A 484 8.83 5.69 -4.57
N ILE A 485 9.48 4.65 -4.03
CA ILE A 485 10.47 3.84 -4.77
C ILE A 485 9.81 3.20 -6.01
N ARG A 486 8.60 2.65 -5.88
CA ARG A 486 7.78 2.22 -7.03
C ARG A 486 7.68 3.33 -8.07
N SER A 487 7.24 4.53 -7.68
CA SER A 487 7.08 5.65 -8.61
C SER A 487 8.40 6.03 -9.30
N VAL A 488 9.51 6.03 -8.57
CA VAL A 488 10.85 6.27 -9.11
C VAL A 488 11.17 5.25 -10.19
N VAL A 489 11.04 3.95 -9.88
CA VAL A 489 11.35 2.86 -10.83
C VAL A 489 10.48 2.94 -12.08
N LEU A 490 9.17 3.15 -11.93
CA LEU A 490 8.25 3.23 -13.08
C LEU A 490 8.53 4.43 -13.98
N LEU A 491 8.82 5.59 -13.38
CA LEU A 491 9.05 6.82 -14.15
C LEU A 491 10.36 6.77 -14.95
N PHE A 492 11.33 5.94 -14.56
CA PHE A 492 12.51 5.64 -15.38
C PHE A 492 12.20 4.76 -16.60
N GLU A 493 11.11 3.97 -16.59
CA GLU A 493 10.67 3.20 -17.76
C GLU A 493 9.68 3.97 -18.66
N ILE A 494 9.01 5.00 -18.11
CA ILE A 494 8.09 5.87 -18.85
C ILE A 494 8.84 6.96 -19.64
N ILE A 495 10.06 7.33 -19.22
CA ILE A 495 10.99 8.26 -19.91
C ILE A 495 11.86 7.47 -20.89
#